data_AF-A0A843AVQ5-F1
#
_entry.id   AF-A0A843AVQ5-F1
#
_cell.length_a   1.000
_cell.length_b   1.000
_cell.length_c   1.000
_cell.angle_alpha   90.00
_cell.angle_beta   90.00
_cell.angle_gamma   90.00
#
_symmetry.space_group_name_H-M   'P 1'
#
loop_
_entity.id
_entity.type
_entity.pdbx_description
1 polymer ?
#
loop_
_entity_poly.entity_id
_entity_poly.type
_entity_poly.pdbx_seq_one_letter_code
_entity_poly.pdbx_strand_id
1 'polypeptide(L)'
;MKRIGWFTTARGPGSYGLFTSILARIHSGNVDARLAFVFINREVKGNEFRRKIIQMAEDEGIPVIIFPSDGFMPELKARDIAAWREEYGKGLREQISRYPMDLGVLAGYMLVIDPMTCREHDLINLHPALPDTYKGTWEEIVGQVVENGDEAYGATVHVCSPELDRGAIIAYDSFSTAPLRARFESKEELVKAVRAEEVRREAPLLMETIKMIVDGEIVLRGGEVYDPRGLRIEEHPNLSERVSGVLAGRD
;
A
#
# COMPACT_ATOMS: atom_id res chain seq x y z
N MET A 1 -19.93 5.52 -6.56
CA MET A 1 -18.91 4.47 -6.69
C MET A 1 -17.62 4.95 -7.35
N LYS A 2 -16.54 5.09 -6.56
CA LYS A 2 -15.18 5.36 -7.08
C LYS A 2 -14.59 4.14 -7.79
N ARG A 3 -13.70 4.36 -8.74
CA ARG A 3 -12.94 3.34 -9.48
C ARG A 3 -11.52 3.23 -8.93
N ILE A 4 -11.16 2.08 -8.40
CA ILE A 4 -9.84 1.84 -7.81
C ILE A 4 -8.96 1.03 -8.77
N GLY A 5 -7.80 1.55 -9.13
CA GLY A 5 -6.74 0.76 -9.77
C GLY A 5 -5.89 0.07 -8.71
N TRP A 6 -5.87 -1.27 -8.70
CA TRP A 6 -5.13 -2.03 -7.68
C TRP A 6 -3.77 -2.48 -8.22
N PHE A 7 -2.68 -1.94 -7.69
CA PHE A 7 -1.32 -2.27 -8.12
C PHE A 7 -0.66 -3.18 -7.09
N THR A 8 -0.11 -4.31 -7.53
CA THR A 8 0.57 -5.23 -6.63
C THR A 8 1.69 -6.00 -7.30
N THR A 9 2.72 -6.35 -6.54
CA THR A 9 3.70 -7.36 -6.95
C THR A 9 3.19 -8.78 -6.69
N ALA A 10 2.17 -8.93 -5.83
CA ALA A 10 1.55 -10.20 -5.48
C ALA A 10 2.59 -11.28 -5.07
N ARG A 11 3.62 -10.87 -4.31
CA ARG A 11 4.74 -11.76 -3.95
C ARG A 11 4.32 -12.87 -3.00
N GLY A 12 3.37 -12.61 -2.11
CA GLY A 12 3.12 -13.44 -0.94
C GLY A 12 1.77 -13.21 -0.25
N PRO A 13 1.61 -13.78 0.95
CA PRO A 13 0.34 -13.76 1.68
C PRO A 13 -0.11 -12.35 2.10
N GLY A 14 0.82 -11.42 2.34
CA GLY A 14 0.45 -10.02 2.67
C GLY A 14 -0.31 -9.33 1.55
N SER A 15 0.25 -9.31 0.32
CA SER A 15 -0.43 -8.77 -0.86
C SER A 15 -1.75 -9.48 -1.18
N TYR A 16 -1.82 -10.79 -0.93
CA TYR A 16 -3.04 -11.58 -1.09
C TYR A 16 -4.11 -11.15 -0.06
N GLY A 17 -3.74 -11.03 1.21
CA GLY A 17 -4.62 -10.58 2.29
C GLY A 17 -5.14 -9.16 2.09
N LEU A 18 -4.32 -8.24 1.58
CA LEU A 18 -4.77 -6.88 1.22
C LEU A 18 -5.82 -6.93 0.10
N PHE A 19 -5.59 -7.76 -0.92
CA PHE A 19 -6.52 -7.90 -2.05
C PHE A 19 -7.85 -8.56 -1.64
N THR A 20 -7.80 -9.63 -0.84
CA THR A 20 -9.02 -10.26 -0.32
C THR A 20 -9.80 -9.30 0.59
N SER A 21 -9.09 -8.48 1.38
CA SER A 21 -9.72 -7.51 2.28
C SER A 21 -10.49 -6.44 1.52
N ILE A 22 -9.92 -5.87 0.45
CA ILE A 22 -10.62 -4.83 -0.31
C ILE A 22 -11.86 -5.39 -1.03
N LEU A 23 -11.79 -6.62 -1.57
CA LEU A 23 -12.95 -7.27 -2.18
C LEU A 23 -14.06 -7.51 -1.16
N ALA A 24 -13.71 -8.04 0.02
CA ALA A 24 -14.69 -8.25 1.09
C ALA A 24 -15.38 -6.95 1.54
N ARG A 25 -14.64 -5.83 1.61
CA ARG A 25 -15.18 -4.51 1.97
C ARG A 25 -16.08 -3.93 0.87
N ILE A 26 -15.78 -4.19 -0.40
CA ILE A 26 -16.64 -3.82 -1.52
C ILE A 26 -17.92 -4.68 -1.52
N HIS A 27 -17.79 -6.00 -1.37
CA HIS A 27 -18.92 -6.94 -1.37
C HIS A 27 -19.90 -6.69 -0.23
N SER A 28 -19.40 -6.32 0.95
CA SER A 28 -20.26 -5.98 2.09
C SER A 28 -20.93 -4.60 1.98
N GLY A 29 -20.55 -3.79 0.99
CA GLY A 29 -21.00 -2.40 0.84
C GLY A 29 -20.35 -1.44 1.84
N ASN A 30 -19.36 -1.88 2.63
CA ASN A 30 -18.63 -1.02 3.56
C ASN A 30 -17.80 0.06 2.84
N VAL A 31 -17.37 -0.23 1.60
CA VAL A 31 -16.69 0.69 0.68
C VAL A 31 -17.48 0.78 -0.62
N ASP A 32 -18.07 1.95 -0.95
CA ASP A 32 -18.75 2.21 -2.24
C ASP A 32 -17.73 2.46 -3.37
N ALA A 33 -17.00 1.40 -3.74
CA ALA A 33 -16.03 1.41 -4.83
C ALA A 33 -16.11 0.13 -5.66
N ARG A 34 -15.48 0.16 -6.83
CA ARG A 34 -15.16 -1.03 -7.62
C ARG A 34 -13.69 -1.05 -8.00
N LEU A 35 -13.14 -2.23 -8.20
CA LEU A 35 -11.82 -2.36 -8.81
C LEU A 35 -11.94 -2.20 -10.33
N ALA A 36 -11.23 -1.21 -10.87
CA ALA A 36 -11.15 -0.95 -12.31
C ALA A 36 -10.24 -1.94 -13.02
N PHE A 37 -9.18 -2.37 -12.33
CA PHE A 37 -8.24 -3.39 -12.77
C PHE A 37 -7.37 -3.85 -11.60
N VAL A 38 -6.70 -4.99 -11.79
CA VAL A 38 -5.54 -5.41 -11.01
C VAL A 38 -4.30 -5.39 -11.90
N PHE A 39 -3.28 -4.65 -11.49
CA PHE A 39 -2.00 -4.55 -12.19
C PHE A 39 -0.91 -5.35 -11.47
N ILE A 40 -0.25 -6.25 -12.19
CA ILE A 40 0.83 -7.10 -11.69
C ILE A 40 2.12 -6.78 -12.45
N ASN A 41 3.13 -6.27 -11.73
CA ASN A 41 4.39 -5.80 -12.30
C ASN A 41 5.47 -6.89 -12.44
N ARG A 42 5.09 -8.16 -12.35
CA ARG A 42 6.02 -9.30 -12.34
C ARG A 42 5.48 -10.48 -13.12
N GLU A 43 6.40 -11.33 -13.56
CA GLU A 43 6.08 -12.63 -14.16
C GLU A 43 5.21 -13.48 -13.22
N VAL A 44 4.18 -14.12 -13.79
CA VAL A 44 3.22 -14.94 -13.03
C VAL A 44 3.79 -16.33 -12.73
N LYS A 45 4.60 -16.87 -13.64
CA LYS A 45 5.12 -18.24 -13.56
C LYS A 45 5.88 -18.44 -12.25
N GLY A 46 5.56 -19.55 -11.56
CA GLY A 46 6.26 -19.95 -10.33
C GLY A 46 5.79 -19.24 -9.06
N ASN A 47 4.79 -18.35 -9.11
CA ASN A 47 4.22 -17.73 -7.92
C ASN A 47 2.74 -18.13 -7.74
N GLU A 48 2.40 -18.75 -6.61
CA GLU A 48 1.02 -19.16 -6.33
C GLU A 48 0.09 -17.98 -5.98
N PHE A 49 0.59 -16.94 -5.31
CA PHE A 49 -0.23 -15.81 -4.87
C PHE A 49 -0.63 -14.93 -6.05
N ARG A 50 0.25 -14.76 -7.04
CA ARG A 50 -0.10 -14.14 -8.33
C ARG A 50 -1.25 -14.89 -9.00
N ARG A 51 -1.14 -16.21 -9.13
CA ARG A 51 -2.21 -17.03 -9.74
C ARG A 51 -3.52 -16.92 -8.96
N LYS A 52 -3.48 -16.93 -7.63
CA LYS A 52 -4.68 -16.76 -6.78
C LYS A 52 -5.33 -15.39 -6.98
N ILE A 53 -4.56 -14.30 -6.97
CA ILE A 53 -5.09 -12.95 -7.21
C ILE A 53 -5.69 -12.84 -8.62
N ILE A 54 -5.02 -13.38 -9.64
CA ILE A 54 -5.51 -13.39 -11.02
C ILE A 54 -6.84 -14.14 -11.10
N GLN A 55 -6.91 -15.35 -10.56
CA GLN A 55 -8.14 -16.14 -10.56
C GLN A 55 -9.28 -15.40 -9.86
N MET A 56 -9.03 -14.83 -8.69
CA MET A 56 -10.03 -14.04 -7.97
C MET A 56 -10.49 -12.82 -8.76
N ALA A 57 -9.57 -12.10 -9.41
CA ALA A 57 -9.93 -10.97 -10.25
C ALA A 57 -10.79 -11.40 -11.46
N GLU A 58 -10.44 -12.51 -12.11
CA GLU A 58 -11.19 -13.08 -13.23
C GLU A 58 -12.59 -13.53 -12.81
N ASP A 59 -12.72 -14.20 -11.65
CA ASP A 59 -13.99 -14.66 -11.09
C ASP A 59 -14.95 -13.47 -10.79
N GLU A 60 -14.39 -12.32 -10.40
CA GLU A 60 -15.11 -11.07 -10.15
C GLU A 60 -15.30 -10.20 -11.43
N GLY A 61 -14.81 -10.65 -12.59
CA GLY A 61 -14.84 -9.89 -13.83
C GLY A 61 -13.98 -8.62 -13.83
N ILE A 62 -12.96 -8.56 -12.96
CA ILE A 62 -12.02 -7.45 -12.83
C ILE A 62 -10.89 -7.65 -13.86
N PRO A 63 -10.62 -6.67 -14.74
CA PRO A 63 -9.52 -6.75 -15.70
C PRO A 63 -8.17 -6.98 -15.03
N VAL A 64 -7.43 -7.98 -15.51
CA VAL A 64 -6.07 -8.27 -15.07
C VAL A 64 -5.07 -7.73 -16.08
N ILE A 65 -4.14 -6.89 -15.62
CA ILE A 65 -3.07 -6.30 -16.42
C ILE A 65 -1.76 -6.85 -15.91
N ILE A 66 -1.04 -7.60 -16.74
CA ILE A 66 0.28 -8.14 -16.39
C ILE A 66 1.30 -7.42 -17.27
N PHE A 67 2.20 -6.67 -16.63
CA PHE A 67 3.29 -5.98 -17.31
C PHE A 67 4.60 -6.22 -16.54
N PRO A 68 5.31 -7.33 -16.81
CA PRO A 68 6.45 -7.74 -16.00
C PRO A 68 7.64 -6.79 -16.10
N SER A 69 8.19 -6.41 -14.94
CA SER A 69 9.43 -5.62 -14.82
C SER A 69 10.70 -6.48 -14.80
N ASP A 70 10.57 -7.80 -14.71
CA ASP A 70 11.66 -8.76 -14.53
C ASP A 70 12.68 -8.71 -15.68
N GLY A 71 12.19 -8.67 -16.92
CA GLY A 71 12.99 -8.64 -18.15
C GLY A 71 12.80 -7.38 -18.98
N PHE A 72 12.18 -6.34 -18.43
CA PHE A 72 11.99 -5.09 -19.15
C PHE A 72 13.33 -4.37 -19.28
N MET A 73 13.83 -4.16 -20.50
CA MET A 73 15.05 -3.39 -20.83
C MET A 73 16.22 -3.57 -19.83
N PRO A 74 16.74 -4.79 -19.64
CA PRO A 74 17.72 -5.09 -18.59
C PRO A 74 19.04 -4.32 -18.75
N GLU A 75 19.48 -4.06 -19.99
CA GLU A 75 20.69 -3.29 -20.27
C GLU A 75 20.52 -1.82 -19.84
N LEU A 76 19.33 -1.24 -20.06
CA LEU A 76 19.02 0.11 -19.61
C LEU A 76 18.98 0.15 -18.08
N LYS A 77 18.32 -0.83 -17.44
CA LYS A 77 18.24 -0.92 -15.98
C LYS A 77 19.61 -0.95 -15.29
N ALA A 78 20.54 -1.71 -15.86
CA ALA A 78 21.89 -1.85 -15.34
C ALA A 78 22.72 -0.56 -15.53
N ARG A 79 22.49 0.16 -16.63
CA ARG A 79 23.23 1.39 -16.97
C ARG A 79 22.67 2.64 -16.29
N ASP A 80 21.35 2.77 -16.23
CA ASP A 80 20.63 3.95 -15.76
C ASP A 80 19.24 3.55 -15.24
N ILE A 81 19.15 3.37 -13.92
CA ILE A 81 17.91 2.98 -13.25
C ILE A 81 16.83 4.07 -13.33
N ALA A 82 17.20 5.35 -13.43
CA ALA A 82 16.25 6.44 -13.50
C ALA A 82 15.57 6.47 -14.87
N ALA A 83 16.35 6.43 -15.95
CA ALA A 83 15.83 6.32 -17.31
C ALA A 83 15.00 5.03 -17.49
N TRP A 84 15.44 3.92 -16.90
CA TRP A 84 14.67 2.67 -16.92
C TRP A 84 13.30 2.81 -16.25
N ARG A 85 13.23 3.51 -15.10
CA ARG A 85 11.95 3.76 -14.40
C ARG A 85 11.02 4.60 -15.25
N GLU A 86 11.52 5.62 -15.94
CA GLU A 86 10.72 6.46 -16.84
C GLU A 86 10.12 5.64 -17.99
N GLU A 87 10.92 4.78 -18.64
CA GLU A 87 10.46 3.91 -19.73
C GLU A 87 9.44 2.87 -19.25
N TYR A 88 9.71 2.23 -18.10
CA TYR A 88 8.76 1.28 -17.52
C TYR A 88 7.46 1.98 -17.09
N GLY A 89 7.57 3.17 -16.50
CA GLY A 89 6.46 4.02 -16.13
C GLY A 89 5.58 4.42 -17.31
N LYS A 90 6.19 4.82 -18.42
CA LYS A 90 5.48 5.07 -19.68
C LYS A 90 4.71 3.84 -20.15
N GLY A 91 5.36 2.67 -20.19
CA GLY A 91 4.70 1.42 -20.54
C GLY A 91 3.54 1.06 -19.60
N LEU A 92 3.72 1.28 -18.29
CA LEU A 92 2.65 1.11 -17.30
C LEU A 92 1.45 2.01 -17.61
N ARG A 93 1.68 3.30 -17.84
CA ARG A 93 0.61 4.26 -18.18
C ARG A 93 -0.12 3.89 -19.46
N GLU A 94 0.61 3.44 -20.48
CA GLU A 94 0.02 2.92 -21.71
C GLU A 94 -0.90 1.72 -21.46
N GLN A 95 -0.48 0.77 -20.62
CA GLN A 95 -1.30 -0.41 -20.29
C GLN A 95 -2.60 -0.07 -19.56
N ILE A 96 -2.54 0.88 -18.61
CA ILE A 96 -3.70 1.27 -17.79
C ILE A 96 -4.58 2.33 -18.46
N SER A 97 -4.12 2.99 -19.55
CA SER A 97 -4.82 4.10 -20.20
C SER A 97 -6.28 3.82 -20.59
N ARG A 98 -6.60 2.56 -20.93
CA ARG A 98 -7.96 2.11 -21.29
C ARG A 98 -8.87 1.83 -20.09
N TYR A 99 -8.33 1.87 -18.87
CA TYR A 99 -9.03 1.57 -17.63
C TYR A 99 -9.02 2.80 -16.72
N PRO A 100 -10.02 3.69 -16.83
CA PRO A 100 -10.04 4.90 -16.03
C PRO A 100 -10.19 4.56 -14.54
N MET A 101 -9.36 5.19 -13.71
CA MET A 101 -9.37 5.06 -12.25
C MET A 101 -9.45 6.44 -11.61
N ASP A 102 -10.07 6.51 -10.43
CA ASP A 102 -10.19 7.70 -9.60
C ASP A 102 -9.16 7.70 -8.46
N LEU A 103 -8.63 6.52 -8.12
CA LEU A 103 -7.62 6.29 -7.08
C LEU A 103 -6.80 5.06 -7.46
N GLY A 104 -5.47 5.14 -7.40
CA GLY A 104 -4.60 3.97 -7.46
C GLY A 104 -4.11 3.56 -6.07
N VAL A 105 -4.09 2.26 -5.79
CA VAL A 105 -3.62 1.70 -4.52
C VAL A 105 -2.42 0.80 -4.77
N LEU A 106 -1.27 1.16 -4.21
CA LEU A 106 -0.04 0.39 -4.23
C LEU A 106 -0.04 -0.57 -3.03
N ALA A 107 -0.59 -1.77 -3.21
CA ALA A 107 -0.73 -2.78 -2.16
C ALA A 107 0.32 -3.90 -2.32
N GLY A 108 1.45 -3.73 -1.65
CA GLY A 108 2.60 -4.61 -1.82
C GLY A 108 3.21 -4.51 -3.22
N TYR A 109 3.22 -3.30 -3.79
CA TYR A 109 3.86 -2.98 -5.06
C TYR A 109 5.34 -2.65 -4.81
N MET A 110 6.23 -3.54 -5.27
CA MET A 110 7.65 -3.55 -4.89
C MET A 110 8.54 -2.87 -5.94
N LEU A 111 8.04 -1.82 -6.59
CA LEU A 111 8.79 -1.02 -7.56
C LEU A 111 8.53 0.47 -7.32
N VAL A 112 9.58 1.28 -7.46
CA VAL A 112 9.43 2.74 -7.39
C VAL A 112 8.67 3.22 -8.64
N ILE A 113 7.55 3.90 -8.43
CA ILE A 113 6.76 4.51 -9.50
C ILE A 113 7.51 5.73 -10.06
N ASP A 114 7.44 5.94 -11.37
CA ASP A 114 8.08 7.08 -12.00
C ASP A 114 7.36 8.41 -11.70
N PRO A 115 8.07 9.56 -11.73
CA PRO A 115 7.50 10.85 -11.39
C PRO A 115 6.28 11.27 -12.22
N MET A 116 6.19 10.87 -13.49
CA MET A 116 5.04 11.24 -14.33
C MET A 116 3.78 10.51 -13.90
N THR A 117 3.86 9.21 -13.60
CA THR A 117 2.72 8.45 -13.09
C THR A 117 2.24 9.00 -11.74
N CYS A 118 3.16 9.38 -10.83
CA CYS A 118 2.78 10.03 -9.56
C CYS A 118 2.06 11.37 -9.75
N ARG A 119 2.35 12.11 -10.83
CA ARG A 119 1.72 13.41 -11.13
C ARG A 119 0.38 13.27 -11.84
N GLU A 120 0.23 12.26 -12.70
CA GLU A 120 -0.98 12.05 -13.49
C GLU A 120 -2.10 11.35 -12.72
N HIS A 121 -1.75 10.64 -11.64
CA HIS A 121 -2.69 9.83 -10.87
C HIS A 121 -2.53 10.04 -9.37
N ASP A 122 -3.66 10.15 -8.68
CA ASP A 122 -3.69 10.05 -7.21
C ASP A 122 -3.45 8.58 -6.84
N LEU A 123 -2.22 8.29 -6.40
CA LEU A 123 -1.79 6.98 -5.96
C LEU A 123 -1.53 7.01 -4.45
N ILE A 124 -1.92 5.96 -3.73
CA ILE A 124 -1.62 5.80 -2.31
C ILE A 124 -0.78 4.55 -2.07
N ASN A 125 0.12 4.62 -1.09
CA ASN A 125 0.99 3.52 -0.71
C ASN A 125 0.90 3.27 0.79
N LEU A 126 0.97 1.99 1.16
CA LEU A 126 1.13 1.55 2.54
C LEU A 126 2.61 1.32 2.82
N HIS A 127 3.15 2.02 3.81
CA HIS A 127 4.55 1.94 4.22
C HIS A 127 4.66 1.42 5.67
N PRO A 128 5.48 0.40 5.94
CA PRO A 128 5.63 -0.22 7.26
C PRO A 128 6.54 0.62 8.16
N ALA A 129 6.17 1.87 8.42
CA ALA A 129 6.81 2.72 9.42
C ALA A 129 5.85 3.82 9.87
N LEU A 130 6.10 4.39 11.04
CA LEU A 130 5.43 5.61 11.49
C LEU A 130 5.92 6.83 10.69
N PRO A 131 5.12 7.91 10.63
CA PRO A 131 5.52 9.18 10.03
C PRO A 131 6.93 9.63 10.46
N ASP A 132 7.74 10.08 9.50
CA ASP A 132 9.07 10.69 9.73
C ASP A 132 10.12 9.83 10.47
N THR A 133 9.88 8.52 10.64
CA THR A 133 10.79 7.62 11.37
C THR A 133 11.79 6.89 10.45
N TYR A 134 11.30 5.90 9.70
CA TYR A 134 12.14 4.94 8.98
C TYR A 134 11.81 4.84 7.50
N LYS A 135 12.82 4.46 6.71
CA LYS A 135 12.72 4.22 5.27
C LYS A 135 13.42 2.91 4.92
N GLY A 136 13.00 2.30 3.81
CA GLY A 136 13.58 1.05 3.33
C GLY A 136 12.62 -0.13 3.51
N THR A 137 13.20 -1.33 3.59
CA THR A 137 12.41 -2.57 3.65
C THR A 137 11.90 -2.84 5.06
N TRP A 138 10.77 -3.53 5.21
CA TRP A 138 10.24 -3.89 6.52
C TRP A 138 11.27 -4.70 7.34
N GLU A 139 12.09 -5.54 6.67
CA GLU A 139 13.13 -6.33 7.33
C GLU A 139 14.15 -5.43 8.05
N GLU A 140 14.62 -4.38 7.38
CA GLU A 140 15.57 -3.40 7.94
C GLU A 140 14.92 -2.58 9.05
N ILE A 141 13.71 -2.09 8.80
CA ILE A 141 12.99 -1.18 9.70
C ILE A 141 12.66 -1.86 11.03
N VAL A 142 12.05 -3.06 11.00
CA VAL A 142 11.68 -3.77 12.24
C VAL A 142 12.92 -4.13 13.06
N GLY A 143 14.04 -4.46 12.40
CA GLY A 143 15.33 -4.66 13.06
C GLY A 143 15.77 -3.41 13.83
N GLN A 144 15.73 -2.24 13.19
CA GLN A 144 16.09 -0.95 13.79
C GLN A 144 15.17 -0.57 14.95
N VAL A 145 13.85 -0.73 14.81
CA VAL A 145 12.86 -0.48 15.87
C VAL A 145 13.19 -1.29 17.13
N VAL A 146 13.51 -2.58 16.96
CA VAL A 146 13.86 -3.45 18.07
C VAL A 146 15.19 -3.03 18.70
N GLU A 147 16.21 -2.76 17.88
CA GLU A 147 17.55 -2.33 18.29
C GLU A 147 17.58 -1.01 19.05
N ASN A 148 16.83 -0.02 18.56
CA ASN A 148 16.79 1.34 19.12
C ASN A 148 15.97 1.43 20.41
N GLY A 149 15.19 0.40 20.73
CA GLY A 149 14.36 0.44 21.93
C GLY A 149 13.07 1.24 21.77
N ASP A 150 12.65 1.56 20.55
CA ASP A 150 11.46 2.37 20.25
C ASP A 150 10.23 1.87 21.01
N GLU A 151 9.54 2.80 21.69
CA GLU A 151 8.35 2.53 22.51
C GLU A 151 7.10 2.29 21.66
N ALA A 152 7.08 2.79 20.43
CA ALA A 152 5.97 2.66 19.50
C ALA A 152 6.46 2.29 18.09
N TYR A 153 5.62 1.57 17.35
CA TYR A 153 5.82 1.25 15.95
C TYR A 153 4.47 1.20 15.24
N GLY A 154 4.45 1.03 13.92
CA GLY A 154 3.22 1.04 13.15
C GLY A 154 3.46 1.22 11.66
N ALA A 155 2.41 1.65 10.96
CA ALA A 155 2.40 1.81 9.51
C ALA A 155 1.71 3.11 9.10
N THR A 156 2.04 3.58 7.90
CA THR A 156 1.54 4.84 7.34
C THR A 156 0.97 4.60 5.95
N VAL A 157 -0.17 5.22 5.65
CA VAL A 157 -0.68 5.36 4.29
C VAL A 157 -0.41 6.78 3.82
N HIS A 158 0.26 6.92 2.70
CA HIS A 158 0.66 8.22 2.15
C HIS A 158 0.40 8.28 0.65
N VAL A 159 0.32 9.49 0.11
CA VAL A 159 0.28 9.72 -1.33
C VAL A 159 1.62 9.31 -1.94
N CYS A 160 1.60 8.65 -3.10
CA CYS A 160 2.83 8.35 -3.82
C CYS A 160 3.39 9.66 -4.40
N SER A 161 4.70 9.87 -4.28
CA SER A 161 5.36 11.06 -4.80
C SER A 161 6.57 10.67 -5.65
N PRO A 162 7.10 11.58 -6.49
CA PRO A 162 8.38 11.36 -7.17
C PRO A 162 9.54 11.02 -6.23
N GLU A 163 9.46 11.47 -4.97
CA GLU A 163 10.42 11.11 -3.93
C GLU A 163 9.90 9.90 -3.13
N LEU A 164 10.75 8.88 -2.99
CA LEU A 164 10.41 7.64 -2.31
C LEU A 164 10.01 7.90 -0.84
N ASP A 165 8.83 7.39 -0.46
CA ASP A 165 8.26 7.45 0.89
C ASP A 165 8.26 8.87 1.50
N ARG A 166 7.92 9.87 0.67
CA ARG A 166 7.89 11.31 1.06
C ARG A 166 6.61 12.05 0.65
N GLY A 167 5.62 11.36 0.09
CA GLY A 167 4.36 12.04 -0.23
C GLY A 167 3.55 12.37 1.02
N ALA A 168 2.56 13.24 0.85
CA ALA A 168 1.71 13.69 1.95
C ALA A 168 1.05 12.50 2.65
N ILE A 169 1.16 12.46 3.97
CA ILE A 169 0.58 11.39 4.77
C ILE A 169 -0.94 11.55 4.79
N ILE A 170 -1.66 10.44 4.63
CA ILE A 170 -3.12 10.41 4.65
C ILE A 170 -3.61 9.94 6.01
N ALA A 171 -3.00 8.88 6.55
CA ALA A 171 -3.33 8.29 7.83
C ALA A 171 -2.19 7.42 8.33
N TYR A 172 -2.15 7.16 9.64
CA TYR A 172 -1.23 6.18 10.22
C TYR A 172 -1.91 5.40 11.34
N ASP A 173 -1.37 4.23 11.65
CA ASP A 173 -1.68 3.43 12.83
C ASP A 173 -0.41 3.24 13.64
N SER A 174 -0.54 3.29 14.96
CA SER A 174 0.55 3.14 15.92
C SER A 174 0.14 2.18 17.04
N PHE A 175 1.10 1.39 17.50
CA PHE A 175 0.95 0.52 18.65
C PHE A 175 2.20 0.56 19.53
N SER A 176 1.99 0.35 20.83
CA SER A 176 3.09 0.26 21.80
C SER A 176 3.85 -1.06 21.63
N THR A 177 5.18 -1.00 21.56
CA THR A 177 6.04 -2.19 21.53
C THR A 177 6.28 -2.76 22.93
N ALA A 178 6.03 -1.98 23.99
CA ALA A 178 6.32 -2.38 25.38
C ALA A 178 5.73 -3.74 25.80
N PRO A 179 4.46 -4.10 25.47
CA PRO A 179 3.93 -5.43 25.78
C PRO A 179 4.67 -6.57 25.09
N LEU A 180 5.19 -6.34 23.88
CA LEU A 180 5.96 -7.34 23.14
C LEU A 180 7.36 -7.49 23.75
N ARG A 181 8.01 -6.36 24.10
CA ARG A 181 9.31 -6.36 24.78
C ARG A 181 9.27 -7.05 26.13
N ALA A 182 8.17 -6.90 26.88
CA ALA A 182 7.98 -7.58 28.16
C ALA A 182 7.75 -9.10 28.01
N ARG A 183 7.31 -9.55 26.83
CA ARG A 183 6.96 -10.96 26.57
C ARG A 183 8.09 -11.75 25.90
N PHE A 184 8.89 -11.11 25.06
CA PHE A 184 9.93 -11.77 24.25
C PHE A 184 11.31 -11.28 24.66
N GLU A 185 12.12 -12.19 25.23
CA GLU A 185 13.49 -11.89 25.67
C GLU A 185 14.50 -11.96 24.52
N SER A 186 14.28 -12.84 23.55
CA SER A 186 15.13 -12.96 22.36
C SER A 186 14.84 -11.83 21.38
N LYS A 187 15.91 -11.16 20.91
CA LYS A 187 15.82 -10.16 19.84
C LYS A 187 15.15 -10.71 18.58
N GLU A 188 15.44 -11.95 18.21
CA GLU A 188 14.88 -12.58 17.01
C GLU A 188 13.36 -12.82 17.17
N GLU A 189 12.93 -13.27 18.35
CA GLU A 189 11.51 -13.48 18.64
C GLU A 189 10.76 -12.15 18.72
N LEU A 190 11.39 -11.12 19.30
CA LEU A 190 10.83 -9.78 19.37
C LEU A 190 10.65 -9.16 17.98
N VAL A 191 11.63 -9.27 17.09
CA VAL A 191 11.50 -8.83 15.68
C VAL A 191 10.32 -9.52 14.99
N LYS A 192 10.20 -10.84 15.14
CA LYS A 192 9.07 -11.59 14.57
C LYS A 192 7.73 -11.14 15.15
N ALA A 193 7.67 -10.90 16.46
CA ALA A 193 6.46 -10.45 17.13
C ALA A 193 6.03 -9.04 16.73
N VAL A 194 6.98 -8.10 16.65
CA VAL A 194 6.73 -6.72 16.20
C VAL A 194 6.25 -6.71 14.75
N ARG A 195 6.88 -7.48 13.85
CA ARG A 195 6.40 -7.61 12.47
C ARG A 195 5.02 -8.25 12.39
N ALA A 196 4.75 -9.30 13.16
CA ALA A 196 3.43 -9.94 13.16
C ALA A 196 2.31 -8.99 13.63
N GLU A 197 2.60 -8.19 14.66
CA GLU A 197 1.72 -7.15 15.19
C GLU A 197 1.42 -6.06 14.16
N GLU A 198 2.44 -5.62 13.43
CA GLU A 198 2.31 -4.60 12.41
C GLU A 198 1.56 -5.13 11.16
N VAL A 199 1.89 -6.33 10.68
CA VAL A 199 1.20 -6.97 9.54
C VAL A 199 -0.30 -7.15 9.79
N ARG A 200 -0.72 -7.49 11.01
CA ARG A 200 -2.16 -7.61 11.30
C ARG A 200 -2.88 -6.25 11.28
N ARG A 201 -2.17 -5.14 11.43
CA ARG A 201 -2.71 -3.78 11.45
C ARG A 201 -2.69 -3.09 10.07
N GLU A 202 -1.79 -3.51 9.19
CA GLU A 202 -1.64 -3.02 7.81
C GLU A 202 -2.97 -3.05 7.01
N ALA A 203 -3.67 -4.19 6.99
CA ALA A 203 -4.89 -4.34 6.20
C ALA A 203 -6.05 -3.45 6.73
N PRO A 204 -6.41 -3.47 8.04
CA PRO A 204 -7.37 -2.53 8.58
C PRO A 204 -7.02 -1.06 8.28
N LEU A 205 -5.76 -0.65 8.47
CA LEU A 205 -5.32 0.71 8.20
C LEU A 205 -5.58 1.11 6.74
N LEU A 206 -5.17 0.26 5.78
CA LEU A 206 -5.37 0.55 4.36
C LEU A 206 -6.86 0.59 4.00
N MET A 207 -7.68 -0.33 4.52
CA MET A 207 -9.12 -0.35 4.23
C MET A 207 -9.84 0.88 4.77
N GLU A 208 -9.57 1.26 6.02
CA GLU A 208 -10.13 2.48 6.62
C GLU A 208 -9.70 3.73 5.85
N THR A 209 -8.43 3.79 5.43
CA THR A 209 -7.95 4.92 4.63
C THR A 209 -8.63 5.00 3.27
N ILE A 210 -8.81 3.86 2.57
CA ILE A 210 -9.56 3.80 1.32
C ILE A 210 -11.00 4.26 1.54
N LYS A 211 -11.65 3.80 2.62
CA LYS A 211 -13.01 4.20 2.97
C LYS A 211 -13.13 5.71 3.17
N MET A 212 -12.23 6.33 3.93
CA MET A 212 -12.21 7.78 4.14
C MET A 212 -12.10 8.56 2.81
N ILE A 213 -11.29 8.07 1.86
CA ILE A 213 -11.15 8.68 0.53
C ILE A 213 -12.43 8.47 -0.30
N VAL A 214 -13.01 7.27 -0.26
CA VAL A 214 -14.23 6.90 -1.02
C VAL A 214 -15.44 7.68 -0.54
N ASP A 215 -15.62 7.81 0.77
CA ASP A 215 -16.72 8.54 1.42
C ASP A 215 -16.53 10.06 1.34
N GLY A 216 -15.36 10.52 0.88
CA GLY A 216 -15.05 11.93 0.71
C GLY A 216 -14.71 12.65 2.01
N GLU A 217 -14.40 11.93 3.09
CA GLU A 217 -13.82 12.48 4.32
C GLU A 217 -12.43 13.08 4.05
N ILE A 218 -11.72 12.49 3.08
CA ILE A 218 -10.43 12.97 2.58
C ILE A 218 -10.48 13.13 1.07
N VAL A 219 -9.92 14.24 0.58
CA VAL A 219 -9.77 14.51 -0.85
C VAL A 219 -8.29 14.59 -1.19
N LEU A 220 -7.85 13.76 -2.14
CA LEU A 220 -6.51 13.86 -2.73
C LEU A 220 -6.55 14.82 -3.92
N ARG A 221 -5.56 15.69 -4.03
CA ARG A 221 -5.41 16.57 -5.19
C ARG A 221 -3.96 17.00 -5.37
N GLY A 222 -3.36 16.61 -6.49
CA GLY A 222 -2.04 17.12 -6.90
C GLY A 222 -0.92 16.75 -5.91
N GLY A 223 -0.98 15.54 -5.35
CA GLY A 223 0.01 15.06 -4.38
C GLY A 223 -0.26 15.46 -2.92
N GLU A 224 -1.33 16.22 -2.67
CA GLU A 224 -1.66 16.80 -1.37
C GLU A 224 -3.01 16.27 -0.84
N VAL A 225 -3.20 16.39 0.47
CA VAL A 225 -4.37 15.88 1.21
C VAL A 225 -5.22 17.05 1.73
N TYR A 226 -6.52 16.99 1.50
CA TYR A 226 -7.48 18.03 1.86
C TYR A 226 -8.70 17.46 2.59
N ASP A 227 -9.32 18.29 3.42
CA ASP A 227 -10.61 18.01 4.03
C ASP A 227 -11.77 18.24 3.02
N PRO A 228 -13.01 17.87 3.36
CA PRO A 228 -14.16 18.03 2.46
C PRO A 228 -14.50 19.50 2.12
N ARG A 229 -13.96 20.46 2.87
CA ARG A 229 -14.12 21.90 2.66
C ARG A 229 -13.02 22.48 1.76
N GLY A 230 -12.03 21.66 1.38
CA GLY A 230 -10.89 22.05 0.56
C GLY A 230 -9.74 22.68 1.33
N LEU A 231 -9.71 22.55 2.66
CA LEU A 231 -8.57 22.98 3.48
C LEU A 231 -7.51 21.89 3.48
N ARG A 232 -6.24 22.27 3.27
CA ARG A 232 -5.11 21.33 3.34
C ARG A 232 -5.01 20.76 4.75
N ILE A 233 -4.83 19.45 4.85
CA ILE A 233 -4.64 18.74 6.11
C ILE A 233 -3.15 18.75 6.46
N GLU A 234 -2.78 19.43 7.54
CA GLU A 234 -1.41 19.46 8.06
C GLU A 234 -1.18 18.40 9.15
N GLU A 235 -2.21 18.08 9.94
CA GLU A 235 -2.17 17.02 10.95
C GLU A 235 -2.83 15.76 10.41
N HIS A 236 -2.05 14.68 10.36
CA HIS A 236 -2.50 13.43 9.77
C HIS A 236 -3.32 12.59 10.75
N PRO A 237 -4.51 12.09 10.34
CA PRO A 237 -5.35 11.21 11.14
C PRO A 237 -4.59 10.01 11.73
N ASN A 238 -4.63 9.88 13.05
CA ASN A 238 -4.25 8.67 13.76
C ASN A 238 -5.45 7.71 13.81
N LEU A 239 -5.36 6.58 13.11
CA LEU A 239 -6.44 5.59 13.03
C LEU A 239 -6.28 4.43 14.02
N SER A 240 -5.38 4.53 15.00
CA SER A 240 -5.04 3.40 15.89
C SER A 240 -6.24 2.82 16.65
N GLU A 241 -7.16 3.69 17.07
CA GLU A 241 -8.41 3.26 17.73
C GLU A 241 -9.37 2.57 16.77
N ARG A 242 -9.50 3.08 15.53
CA ARG A 242 -10.34 2.43 14.49
C ARG A 242 -9.76 1.06 14.12
N VAL A 243 -8.46 0.98 13.86
CA VAL A 243 -7.74 -0.27 13.56
C VAL A 243 -7.89 -1.28 14.70
N SER A 244 -7.74 -0.84 15.95
CA SER A 244 -7.91 -1.72 17.12
C SER A 244 -9.39 -2.13 17.32
N GLY A 245 -10.34 -1.32 16.88
CA GLY A 245 -11.77 -1.63 16.81
C GLY A 245 -12.06 -2.77 15.83
N VAL A 246 -11.58 -2.64 14.59
CA VAL A 246 -11.69 -3.64 13.52
C VAL A 246 -11.14 -4.99 13.98
N LEU A 247 -9.95 -4.98 14.58
CA LEU A 247 -9.28 -6.19 15.06
C LEU A 247 -10.00 -6.86 16.24
N ALA A 248 -10.80 -6.11 16.99
CA ALA A 248 -11.67 -6.64 18.04
C ALA A 248 -13.05 -7.08 17.52
N GLY A 249 -13.30 -6.99 16.20
CA GLY A 249 -14.58 -7.34 15.58
C GLY A 249 -15.70 -6.33 15.87
N ARG A 250 -15.37 -5.06 16.08
CA ARG A 250 -16.32 -3.98 16.42
C ARG A 250 -16.76 -3.15 15.20
N ASP A 251 -16.81 -3.78 14.02
CA ASP A 251 -17.18 -3.17 12.73
C ASP A 251 -18.66 -3.37 12.37
#